data_AF-A0A418GGA7-F1
#
_entry.id   AF-A0A418GGA7-F1
#
_cell.length_a   1.000
_cell.length_b   1.000
_cell.length_c   1.000
_cell.angle_alpha   90.00
_cell.angle_beta   90.00
_cell.angle_gamma   90.00
#
_symmetry.space_group_name_H-M   'P 1'
#
loop_
_entity.id
_entity.type
_entity.pdbx_description
1 polymer ?
#
loop_
_entity_poly.entity_id
_entity_poly.type
_entity_poly.pdbx_seq_one_letter_code
_entity_poly.pdbx_strand_id
1 'polypeptide(L)'
;PSYSPMTRLAAKAGHLALYLLLFAIGISGYLISTADGKPISVFGWFDVPATLSDAGAQADFAGALHFWLAWSVVVLSVMHGFMALKHHFIDKDDTLKRMLGKSSSDYGV
;
A
#
# COMPACT_ATOMS: atom_id res chain seq x y z
N PRO A 1 0.05 24.03 12.84
CA PRO A 1 -1.41 24.04 12.59
C PRO A 1 -2.10 22.80 13.21
N SER A 2 -3.19 22.99 13.94
CA SER A 2 -4.04 21.88 14.42
C SER A 2 -5.06 21.54 13.32
N TYR A 3 -4.84 20.44 12.60
CA TYR A 3 -5.82 19.95 11.61
C TYR A 3 -7.16 19.62 12.24
N SER A 4 -8.24 19.74 11.48
CA SER A 4 -9.57 19.32 11.94
C SER A 4 -9.57 17.84 12.34
N PRO A 5 -10.40 17.41 13.31
CA PRO A 5 -10.52 16.01 13.68
C PRO A 5 -10.81 15.09 12.50
N MET A 6 -11.61 15.57 11.53
CA MET A 6 -11.93 14.85 10.30
C MET A 6 -10.70 14.65 9.41
N THR A 7 -9.88 15.68 9.21
CA THR A 7 -8.63 15.58 8.43
C THR A 7 -7.67 14.57 9.06
N ARG A 8 -7.54 14.57 10.39
CA ARG A 8 -6.69 13.60 11.11
C ARG A 8 -7.21 12.18 10.97
N LEU A 9 -8.51 11.98 11.07
CA LEU A 9 -9.14 10.67 10.91
C LEU A 9 -8.97 10.15 9.47
N ALA A 10 -9.23 10.99 8.48
CA ALA A 10 -9.05 10.65 7.07
C ALA A 10 -7.60 10.28 6.75
N ALA A 11 -6.63 11.03 7.29
CA ALA A 11 -5.22 10.70 7.13
C ALA A 11 -4.90 9.32 7.72
N LYS A 12 -5.33 9.01 8.95
CA LYS A 12 -5.11 7.70 9.57
C LYS A 12 -5.77 6.57 8.78
N ALA A 13 -7.02 6.76 8.37
CA ALA A 13 -7.76 5.79 7.58
C ALA A 13 -7.09 5.52 6.23
N GLY A 14 -6.63 6.58 5.54
CA GLY A 14 -5.92 6.46 4.27
C GLY A 14 -4.62 5.65 4.38
N HIS A 15 -3.80 5.91 5.41
CA HIS A 15 -2.58 5.13 5.64
C HIS A 15 -2.91 3.67 5.98
N LEU A 16 -3.88 3.43 6.86
CA LEU A 16 -4.29 2.07 7.22
C LEU A 16 -4.80 1.30 5.99
N ALA A 17 -5.60 1.94 5.14
CA ALA A 17 -6.09 1.36 3.90
C ALA A 17 -4.93 0.98 2.96
N LEU A 18 -3.97 1.87 2.76
CA LEU A 18 -2.79 1.59 1.94
C LEU A 18 -1.97 0.41 2.51
N TYR A 19 -1.76 0.34 3.82
CA TYR A 19 -1.04 -0.78 4.44
C TYR A 19 -1.77 -2.12 4.27
N LEU A 20 -3.09 -2.15 4.48
CA LEU A 20 -3.89 -3.36 4.29
C LEU A 20 -3.88 -3.80 2.82
N LEU A 21 -3.99 -2.86 1.88
CA LEU A 21 -3.94 -3.16 0.45
C LEU A 21 -2.57 -3.70 0.02
N LEU A 22 -1.48 -3.10 0.52
CA LEU A 22 -0.11 -3.59 0.22
C LEU A 22 0.12 -5.01 0.76
N PHE A 23 -0.44 -5.34 1.92
CA PHE A 23 -0.38 -6.71 2.43
C PHE A 23 -1.23 -7.66 1.59
N ALA A 24 -2.47 -7.28 1.27
CA ALA A 24 -3.38 -8.10 0.50
C ALA A 24 -2.89 -8.37 -0.94
N ILE A 25 -2.32 -7.35 -1.61
CA ILE A 25 -1.78 -7.51 -2.97
C ILE A 25 -0.56 -8.43 -3.00
N GLY A 26 0.28 -8.40 -1.95
CA GLY A 26 1.39 -9.33 -1.80
C GLY A 26 0.91 -10.78 -1.65
N ILE A 27 -0.11 -11.01 -0.81
CA ILE A 27 -0.71 -12.35 -0.62
C ILE A 27 -1.33 -12.84 -1.93
N SER A 28 -2.12 -12.03 -2.62
CA SER A 28 -2.75 -12.46 -3.88
C SER A 28 -1.71 -12.72 -4.97
N GLY A 29 -0.63 -11.93 -5.04
CA GLY A 29 0.47 -12.17 -5.98
C GLY A 29 1.21 -13.48 -5.71
N TYR A 30 1.41 -13.81 -4.44
CA TYR A 30 1.94 -15.10 -4.01
C TYR A 30 1.02 -16.27 -4.42
N LEU A 31 -0.30 -16.13 -4.22
CA LEU A 31 -1.27 -17.16 -4.61
C LEU A 31 -1.35 -17.37 -6.13
N ILE A 32 -1.21 -16.30 -6.92
CA ILE A 32 -1.10 -16.43 -8.39
C ILE A 32 0.15 -17.23 -8.75
N SER A 33 1.29 -16.84 -8.19
CA SER A 33 2.60 -17.41 -8.55
C SER A 33 2.78 -18.86 -8.08
N THR A 34 2.01 -19.31 -7.09
CA THR A 34 2.00 -20.68 -6.57
C THR A 34 0.84 -21.54 -7.08
N ALA A 35 -0.02 -21.03 -7.97
CA ALA A 35 -1.23 -21.74 -8.41
C ALA A 35 -0.93 -23.11 -9.04
N ASP A 36 0.17 -23.25 -9.77
CA ASP A 36 0.62 -24.52 -10.37
C ASP A 36 1.19 -25.53 -9.34
N GLY A 37 1.06 -25.27 -8.04
CA GLY A 37 1.65 -26.07 -6.98
C GLY A 37 3.18 -25.97 -6.89
N LYS A 38 3.77 -25.02 -7.62
CA LYS A 38 5.22 -24.81 -7.65
C LYS A 38 5.63 -23.78 -6.60
N PRO A 39 6.78 -23.98 -5.93
CA PRO A 39 7.32 -23.00 -5.02
C PRO A 39 7.81 -21.74 -5.76
N ILE A 40 7.88 -20.62 -5.04
CA ILE A 40 8.50 -19.37 -5.53
C ILE A 40 9.87 -19.23 -4.90
N SER A 41 10.89 -18.96 -5.70
CA SER A 41 12.24 -18.66 -5.21
C SER A 41 12.38 -17.19 -4.81
N VAL A 42 12.85 -16.94 -3.59
CA VAL A 42 13.09 -15.59 -3.06
C VAL A 42 14.55 -15.22 -3.30
N PHE A 43 14.79 -14.52 -4.41
CA PHE A 43 16.13 -14.07 -4.84
C PHE A 43 17.18 -15.19 -4.95
N GLY A 44 16.76 -16.46 -5.01
CA GLY A 44 17.65 -17.64 -4.99
C GLY A 44 18.19 -18.02 -3.61
N TRP A 45 17.74 -17.38 -2.52
CA TRP A 45 18.20 -17.68 -1.17
C TRP A 45 17.46 -18.85 -0.53
N PHE A 46 16.14 -18.91 -0.76
CA PHE A 46 15.28 -19.98 -0.29
C PHE A 46 13.98 -20.00 -1.12
N ASP A 47 13.23 -21.08 -1.01
CA ASP A 47 11.96 -21.27 -1.69
C ASP A 47 10.79 -21.20 -0.72
N VAL A 48 9.72 -20.53 -1.13
CA VAL A 48 8.44 -20.50 -0.41
C VAL A 48 7.52 -21.53 -1.06
N PRO A 49 7.08 -22.57 -0.33
CA PRO A 49 6.27 -23.66 -0.89
C PRO A 49 4.88 -23.17 -1.26
N ALA A 50 4.25 -23.81 -2.26
CA ALA A 50 2.84 -23.61 -2.54
C ALA A 50 1.97 -24.09 -1.36
N THR A 51 1.04 -23.26 -0.90
CA THR A 51 0.15 -23.56 0.23
C THR A 51 -1.23 -24.05 -0.20
N LEU A 52 -1.68 -23.61 -1.38
CA LEU A 52 -2.92 -24.02 -2.02
C LEU A 52 -2.55 -24.52 -3.42
N SER A 53 -3.30 -25.50 -3.95
CA SER A 53 -2.97 -26.13 -5.24
C SER A 53 -4.20 -26.64 -5.97
N ASP A 54 -5.22 -25.78 -6.12
CA ASP A 54 -6.29 -25.97 -7.11
C ASP A 54 -6.01 -25.03 -8.29
N ALA A 55 -5.20 -25.51 -9.24
CA ALA A 55 -4.50 -24.67 -10.21
C ALA A 55 -5.43 -23.71 -10.97
N GLY A 56 -6.60 -24.17 -11.41
CA GLY A 56 -7.56 -23.33 -12.13
C GLY A 56 -8.26 -22.32 -11.22
N ALA A 57 -8.94 -22.81 -10.17
CA ALA A 57 -9.76 -21.95 -9.32
C ALA A 57 -8.93 -20.92 -8.54
N GLN A 58 -7.74 -21.30 -8.09
CA GLN A 58 -6.83 -20.41 -7.38
C GLN A 58 -6.29 -19.32 -8.29
N ALA A 59 -5.82 -19.66 -9.50
CA ALA A 59 -5.27 -18.69 -10.44
C ALA A 59 -6.33 -17.65 -10.84
N ASP A 60 -7.55 -18.10 -11.16
CA ASP A 60 -8.63 -17.21 -11.57
C ASP A 60 -9.06 -16.28 -10.43
N PHE A 61 -9.29 -16.83 -9.24
CA PHE A 61 -9.71 -16.03 -8.08
C PHE A 61 -8.63 -15.06 -7.62
N ALA A 62 -7.39 -15.55 -7.43
CA ALA A 62 -6.28 -14.72 -6.97
C ALA A 62 -5.91 -13.67 -8.02
N GLY A 63 -5.98 -14.00 -9.31
CA GLY A 63 -5.79 -13.09 -10.44
C GLY A 63 -6.78 -11.94 -10.43
N ALA A 64 -8.08 -12.24 -10.35
CA ALA A 64 -9.12 -11.22 -10.28
C ALA A 64 -8.97 -10.33 -9.03
N LEU A 65 -8.69 -10.94 -7.88
CA LEU A 65 -8.47 -10.21 -6.64
C LEU A 65 -7.25 -9.27 -6.75
N HIS A 66 -6.12 -9.77 -7.26
CA HIS A 66 -4.90 -9.00 -7.43
C HIS A 66 -5.10 -7.82 -8.38
N PHE A 67 -5.85 -8.01 -9.48
CA PHE A 67 -6.17 -6.93 -10.43
C PHE A 67 -6.87 -5.75 -9.74
N TRP A 68 -7.92 -6.03 -8.97
CA TRP A 68 -8.67 -4.97 -8.27
C TRP A 68 -7.87 -4.34 -7.12
N LEU A 69 -7.08 -5.15 -6.41
CA LEU A 69 -6.16 -4.64 -5.38
C LEU A 69 -5.11 -3.71 -5.99
N ALA A 70 -4.51 -4.08 -7.13
CA ALA A 70 -3.53 -3.27 -7.84
C ALA A 70 -4.10 -1.92 -8.25
N TRP A 71 -5.28 -1.90 -8.87
CA TRP A 71 -5.95 -0.65 -9.23
C TRP A 71 -6.32 0.20 -8.00
N SER A 72 -6.74 -0.44 -6.92
CA SER A 72 -7.05 0.26 -5.66
C SER A 72 -5.80 0.93 -5.07
N VAL A 73 -4.65 0.25 -5.07
CA VAL A 73 -3.36 0.80 -4.63
C VAL A 73 -2.97 1.98 -5.52
N VAL A 74 -3.07 1.85 -6.84
CA VAL A 74 -2.73 2.93 -7.79
C VAL A 74 -3.57 4.17 -7.51
N VAL A 75 -4.90 4.03 -7.49
CA VAL A 75 -5.82 5.15 -7.29
C VAL A 75 -5.59 5.83 -5.93
N LEU A 76 -5.48 5.07 -4.85
CA LEU A 76 -5.26 5.64 -3.52
C LEU A 76 -3.88 6.26 -3.37
N SER A 77 -2.84 5.70 -3.99
CA SER A 77 -1.48 6.27 -3.94
C SER A 77 -1.43 7.61 -4.67
N VAL A 78 -2.07 7.69 -5.85
CA VAL A 78 -2.20 8.95 -6.61
C VAL A 78 -2.97 9.99 -5.80
N MET A 79 -4.12 9.62 -5.23
CA MET A 79 -4.92 10.51 -4.40
C MET A 79 -4.14 10.98 -3.16
N HIS A 80 -3.45 10.07 -2.47
CA HIS A 80 -2.60 10.38 -1.32
C HIS A 80 -1.49 11.37 -1.69
N GLY A 81 -0.80 11.13 -2.82
CA GLY A 81 0.22 12.03 -3.35
C GLY A 81 -0.35 13.41 -3.67
N PHE A 82 -1.48 13.49 -4.37
CA PHE A 82 -2.15 14.76 -4.66
C PHE A 82 -2.55 15.52 -3.40
N MET A 83 -3.03 14.82 -2.37
CA MET A 83 -3.34 15.45 -1.08
C MET A 83 -2.08 16.04 -0.43
N ALA A 84 -0.96 15.32 -0.43
CA ALA A 84 0.31 15.83 0.09
C ALA A 84 0.79 17.09 -0.69
N LEU A 85 0.64 17.09 -2.02
CA LEU A 85 0.97 18.25 -2.86
C LEU A 85 0.02 19.43 -2.61
N LYS A 86 -1.28 19.18 -2.47
CA LYS A 86 -2.28 20.20 -2.11
C LYS A 86 -1.96 20.83 -0.75
N HIS A 87 -1.66 20.01 0.24
CA HIS A 87 -1.23 20.47 1.57
C HIS A 87 0.05 21.33 1.50
N HIS A 88 1.00 20.94 0.65
CA HIS A 88 2.25 21.68 0.51
C HIS A 88 2.10 23.02 -0.24
N PHE A 89 1.41 23.03 -1.39
CA PHE A 89 1.36 24.22 -2.25
C PHE A 89 0.20 25.17 -1.93
N ILE A 90 -0.96 24.64 -1.55
CA ILE A 90 -2.17 25.42 -1.28
C ILE A 90 -2.27 25.74 0.20
N ASP A 91 -2.27 24.70 1.05
CA ASP A 91 -2.42 24.87 2.50
C ASP A 91 -1.10 25.37 3.15
N LYS A 92 0.01 25.36 2.39
CA LYS A 92 1.35 25.84 2.77
C LYS A 92 1.85 25.25 4.09
N ASP A 93 1.56 23.97 4.32
CA ASP A 93 2.00 23.27 5.52
C ASP A 93 3.23 22.36 5.26
N ASP A 94 3.79 21.84 6.35
CA ASP A 94 4.99 21.01 6.30
C ASP A 94 4.70 19.51 6.10
N THR A 95 3.47 19.10 5.74
CA THR A 95 3.11 17.67 5.60
C THR A 95 4.07 16.94 4.66
N LEU A 96 4.26 17.45 3.44
CA LEU A 96 5.16 16.85 2.47
C LEU A 96 6.62 16.88 2.94
N LYS A 97 7.06 17.98 3.58
CA LYS A 97 8.42 18.09 4.11
C LYS A 97 8.68 17.05 5.21
N ARG A 98 7.67 16.78 6.05
CA ARG A 98 7.73 15.74 7.09
C ARG A 98 7.83 14.34 6.48
N MET A 99 7.08 14.05 5.42
CA MET A 99 7.20 12.78 4.68
C MET A 99 8.59 12.61 4.06
N LEU A 100 9.20 13.71 3.59
CA LEU A 100 10.55 13.71 3.01
C LEU A 100 11.67 13.77 4.07
N GLY A 101 11.35 13.81 5.36
CA GLY A 101 12.34 13.94 6.44
C GLY A 101 13.05 15.32 6.48
N LYS A 102 12.52 16.34 5.81
CA LYS A 102 13.10 17.69 5.69
C LYS A 102 12.49 18.72 6.64
N SER A 103 11.56 18.31 7.49
CA SER A 103 10.99 19.19 8.52
C SER A 103 11.94 19.21 9.72
N SER A 104 12.46 20.39 10.09
CA SER A 104 13.10 20.59 11.38
C SER A 104 12.09 20.34 12.49
N SER A 105 12.50 19.56 13.49
CA SER A 105 11.77 19.49 14.76
C SER A 105 12.08 20.77 15.55
N ASP A 106 11.51 21.89 15.14
CA ASP A 106 11.42 23.10 15.98
C ASP A 106 10.23 22.94 16.96
N TYR A 107 10.21 21.81 17.65
CA TYR A 107 9.58 21.74 18.96
C TYR A 107 10.71 22.04 19.95
N GLY A 108 10.88 23.34 20.21
CA GLY A 108 11.78 23.83 21.23
C GLY A 108 11.57 23.11 22.56
N VAL A 109 12.70 22.73 23.16
CA VAL A 109 12.95 23.17 24.55
C VAL A 109 12.81 24.68 24.65
#